data_AF-A0A9P6ZTP7-F1
#
_entry.id   AF-A0A9P6ZTP7-F1
#
_cell.length_a   1.000
_cell.length_b   1.000
_cell.length_c   1.000
_cell.angle_alpha   90.00
_cell.angle_beta   90.00
_cell.angle_gamma   90.00
#
_symmetry.space_group_name_H-M   'P 1'
#
loop_
_entity.id
_entity.type
_entity.pdbx_description
1 polymer ?
#
loop_
_entity_poly.entity_id
_entity_poly.type
_entity_poly.pdbx_seq_one_letter_code
_entity_poly.pdbx_strand_id
1 'polypeptide(L)'
;MTSNVIALDSANVLSTSLECILYGFSVLMFMGTIWALTYKCRMQDINRPISVVAILLFLMSTAHIVVDIFRAEEGLVKYRDTFPGGPAGFFGDITQKSYATKHAICLLQTLLADGVVTYRCFVVWPCVWVIIVPSLLWCGSVVTGVAVNYYIAQASSSTVIFAKPLGQWITAFVVLTITNNLLSSGLLAYRIWVIDRNSSTIRATKSTLMPIIRVLIDAAVLYSATLITTLICFLCSNNGQIVFLDMAVPIMAITFYMVLIRIAIARQTRSPSHLSTAPSGTPSEIEQGKLRVSASLYSKTVSRPTE
;
A
#
# COMPACT_ATOMS: atom_id res chain seq x y z
N MET A 1 -36.61 -8.79 21.41
CA MET A 1 -35.58 -7.78 21.10
C MET A 1 -35.12 -8.03 19.67
N THR A 2 -35.68 -7.25 18.74
CA THR A 2 -35.44 -7.31 17.30
C THR A 2 -34.06 -6.76 17.00
N SER A 3 -33.06 -7.64 16.95
CA SER A 3 -31.75 -7.26 16.44
C SER A 3 -31.90 -6.94 14.95
N ASN A 4 -31.58 -5.69 14.59
CA ASN A 4 -31.41 -5.22 13.22
C ASN A 4 -30.22 -5.95 12.57
N VAL A 5 -30.37 -7.26 12.32
CA VAL A 5 -29.39 -8.06 11.60
C VAL A 5 -29.69 -7.87 10.12
N ILE A 6 -28.75 -7.26 9.41
CA ILE A 6 -28.83 -7.09 7.96
C ILE A 6 -28.96 -8.50 7.36
N ALA A 7 -30.03 -8.73 6.59
CA ALA A 7 -30.23 -9.99 5.87
C ALA A 7 -29.03 -10.24 4.93
N LEU A 8 -28.61 -11.49 4.81
CA LEU A 8 -27.32 -11.82 4.18
C LEU A 8 -27.26 -11.43 2.70
N ASP A 9 -28.40 -11.53 2.02
CA ASP A 9 -28.63 -11.05 0.66
C ASP A 9 -28.47 -9.52 0.54
N SER A 10 -29.09 -8.78 1.45
CA SER A 10 -28.99 -7.32 1.53
C SER A 10 -27.57 -6.87 1.86
N ALA A 11 -26.89 -7.60 2.75
CA ALA A 11 -25.49 -7.35 3.10
C ALA A 11 -24.57 -7.55 1.88
N ASN A 12 -24.79 -8.62 1.10
CA ASN A 12 -23.99 -8.89 -0.09
C ASN A 12 -24.19 -7.81 -1.17
N VAL A 13 -25.43 -7.40 -1.44
CA VAL A 13 -25.72 -6.31 -2.40
C VAL A 13 -25.08 -4.99 -1.97
N LEU A 14 -25.21 -4.63 -0.69
CA LEU A 14 -24.59 -3.43 -0.12
C LEU A 14 -23.06 -3.51 -0.23
N SER A 15 -22.49 -4.67 0.09
CA SER A 15 -21.06 -4.96 0.03
C SER A 15 -20.51 -4.72 -1.37
N THR A 16 -21.05 -5.44 -2.37
CA THR A 16 -20.61 -5.33 -3.76
C THR A 16 -20.77 -3.92 -4.31
N SER A 17 -21.84 -3.20 -3.91
CA SER A 17 -22.06 -1.81 -4.32
C SER A 17 -20.99 -0.86 -3.79
N LEU A 18 -20.67 -0.96 -2.48
CA LEU A 18 -19.62 -0.15 -1.85
C LEU A 18 -18.24 -0.51 -2.38
N GLU A 19 -17.98 -1.80 -2.61
CA GLU A 19 -16.74 -2.29 -3.20
C GLU A 19 -16.55 -1.73 -4.61
N CYS A 20 -17.57 -1.71 -5.46
CA CYS A 20 -17.52 -1.12 -6.81
C CYS A 20 -17.12 0.37 -6.77
N ILE A 21 -17.69 1.15 -5.84
CA ILE A 21 -17.39 2.57 -5.70
C ILE A 21 -15.91 2.77 -5.29
N LEU A 22 -15.46 2.03 -4.27
CA LEU A 22 -14.07 2.10 -3.80
C LEU A 22 -13.09 1.60 -4.86
N TYR A 23 -13.46 0.55 -5.60
CA TYR A 23 -12.67 0.05 -6.71
C TYR A 23 -12.52 1.11 -7.80
N GLY A 24 -13.59 1.84 -8.16
CA GLY A 24 -13.50 2.97 -9.08
C GLY A 24 -12.49 4.03 -8.64
N PHE A 25 -12.48 4.38 -7.34
CA PHE A 25 -11.46 5.28 -6.79
C PHE A 25 -10.05 4.68 -6.85
N SER A 26 -9.92 3.37 -6.60
CA SER A 26 -8.64 2.66 -6.70
C SER A 26 -8.07 2.68 -8.12
N VAL A 27 -8.93 2.58 -9.16
CA VAL A 27 -8.53 2.67 -10.57
C VAL A 27 -7.98 4.07 -10.89
N LEU A 28 -8.67 5.13 -10.45
CA LEU A 28 -8.22 6.51 -10.63
C LEU A 28 -6.86 6.75 -9.93
N MET A 29 -6.70 6.23 -8.72
CA MET A 29 -5.45 6.31 -7.97
C MET A 29 -4.32 5.50 -8.64
N PHE A 30 -4.62 4.35 -9.23
CA PHE A 30 -3.66 3.56 -10.00
C PHE A 30 -3.19 4.32 -11.24
N MET A 31 -4.11 4.90 -12.02
CA MET A 31 -3.77 5.76 -13.17
C MET A 31 -2.90 6.95 -12.73
N GLY A 32 -3.27 7.61 -11.64
CA GLY A 32 -2.47 8.70 -11.05
C GLY A 32 -1.09 8.25 -10.59
N THR A 33 -0.97 7.03 -10.05
CA THR A 33 0.29 6.42 -9.63
C THR A 33 1.19 6.15 -10.84
N ILE A 34 0.67 5.50 -11.89
CA ILE A 34 1.43 5.25 -13.12
C ILE A 34 1.84 6.57 -13.78
N TRP A 35 0.95 7.56 -13.85
CA TRP A 35 1.28 8.87 -14.39
C TRP A 35 2.38 9.57 -13.56
N ALA A 36 2.27 9.57 -12.23
CA ALA A 36 3.30 10.13 -11.35
C ALA A 36 4.64 9.41 -11.48
N LEU A 37 4.64 8.08 -11.64
CA LEU A 37 5.86 7.29 -11.81
C LEU A 37 6.50 7.49 -13.19
N THR A 38 5.71 7.55 -14.27
CA THR A 38 6.25 7.63 -15.64
C THR A 38 6.57 9.05 -16.08
N TYR A 39 5.70 10.02 -15.77
CA TYR A 39 5.88 11.40 -16.23
C TYR A 39 6.81 12.22 -15.33
N LYS A 40 6.88 11.91 -14.02
CA LYS A 40 7.64 12.70 -13.05
C LYS A 40 8.91 12.04 -12.52
N CYS A 41 9.12 10.74 -12.74
CA CYS A 41 10.39 10.08 -12.44
C CYS A 41 11.05 9.60 -13.75
N ARG A 42 12.30 9.98 -13.99
CA ARG A 42 13.09 9.47 -15.12
C ARG A 42 13.24 7.96 -14.90
N MET A 43 12.82 7.13 -15.86
CA MET A 43 12.65 5.67 -15.70
C MET A 43 13.88 4.89 -15.17
N GLN A 44 15.06 5.50 -15.16
CA GLN A 44 16.30 4.91 -14.65
C GLN A 44 16.40 4.86 -13.11
N ASP A 45 15.67 5.71 -12.36
CA ASP A 45 15.67 5.71 -10.89
C ASP A 45 14.44 5.01 -10.28
N ILE A 46 13.71 4.25 -11.09
CA ILE A 46 12.54 3.48 -10.64
C ILE A 46 13.04 2.17 -10.04
N ASN A 47 12.80 1.96 -8.74
CA ASN A 47 12.84 0.62 -8.14
C ASN A 47 11.79 -0.23 -8.87
N ARG A 48 12.20 -0.95 -9.92
CA ARG A 48 11.42 -1.95 -10.66
C ARG A 48 10.48 -2.79 -9.78
N PRO A 49 10.88 -3.27 -8.58
CA PRO A 49 9.97 -4.04 -7.72
C PRO A 49 8.70 -3.28 -7.31
N ILE A 50 8.75 -1.96 -7.09
CA ILE A 50 7.60 -1.19 -6.58
C ILE A 50 6.52 -1.05 -7.65
N SER A 51 6.91 -0.84 -8.91
CA SER A 51 5.97 -0.78 -10.03
C SER A 51 5.32 -2.15 -10.27
N VAL A 52 6.09 -3.23 -10.17
CA VAL A 52 5.56 -4.60 -10.30
C VAL A 52 4.51 -4.88 -9.22
N VAL A 53 4.79 -4.52 -7.97
CA VAL A 53 3.82 -4.65 -6.87
C VAL A 53 2.55 -3.85 -7.12
N ALA A 54 2.66 -2.61 -7.60
CA ALA A 54 1.49 -1.78 -7.90
C ALA A 54 0.58 -2.43 -8.96
N ILE A 55 1.18 -3.00 -10.01
CA ILE A 55 0.44 -3.72 -11.06
C ILE A 55 -0.19 -5.00 -10.48
N LEU A 56 0.54 -5.76 -9.66
CA LEU A 56 0.01 -6.97 -9.02
C LEU A 56 -1.18 -6.67 -8.11
N LEU A 57 -1.10 -5.63 -7.28
CA LEU A 57 -2.21 -5.20 -6.43
C LEU A 57 -3.43 -4.77 -7.25
N PHE A 58 -3.21 -4.06 -8.37
CA PHE A 58 -4.28 -3.70 -9.30
C PHE A 58 -4.96 -4.94 -9.90
N LEU A 59 -4.18 -5.89 -10.41
CA LEU A 59 -4.70 -7.13 -10.99
C LEU A 59 -5.45 -7.97 -9.97
N MET A 60 -4.94 -8.09 -8.74
CA MET A 60 -5.63 -8.80 -7.66
C MET A 60 -6.94 -8.12 -7.26
N SER A 61 -6.95 -6.79 -7.14
CA SER A 61 -8.18 -6.05 -6.84
C SER A 61 -9.21 -6.17 -7.96
N THR A 62 -8.77 -6.22 -9.22
CA THR A 62 -9.64 -6.45 -10.38
C THR A 62 -10.20 -7.87 -10.36
N ALA A 63 -9.37 -8.87 -10.05
CA ALA A 63 -9.81 -10.25 -9.95
C ALA A 63 -10.83 -10.43 -8.80
N HIS A 64 -10.62 -9.77 -7.67
CA HIS A 64 -11.52 -9.82 -6.52
C HIS A 64 -12.92 -9.31 -6.88
N ILE A 65 -13.02 -8.10 -7.44
CA ILE A 65 -14.33 -7.51 -7.80
C ILE A 65 -15.05 -8.33 -8.89
N VAL A 66 -14.30 -8.91 -9.83
CA VAL A 66 -14.87 -9.78 -10.87
C VAL A 66 -15.49 -11.02 -10.24
N VAL A 67 -14.79 -11.69 -9.31
CA VAL A 67 -15.33 -12.84 -8.58
C VAL A 67 -16.56 -12.44 -7.76
N ASP A 68 -16.58 -11.25 -7.17
CA ASP A 68 -17.72 -10.74 -6.41
C ASP A 68 -18.97 -10.52 -7.26
N ILE A 69 -18.80 -9.92 -8.45
CA ILE A 69 -19.90 -9.71 -9.40
C ILE A 69 -20.45 -11.06 -9.86
N PHE A 70 -19.59 -12.03 -10.21
CA PHE A 70 -20.03 -13.38 -10.59
C PHE A 70 -20.79 -14.06 -9.46
N ARG A 71 -20.30 -13.99 -8.23
CA ARG A 71 -20.98 -14.57 -7.06
C ARG A 71 -22.33 -13.91 -6.79
N ALA A 72 -22.43 -12.58 -6.97
CA ALA A 72 -23.68 -11.85 -6.83
C ALA A 72 -24.70 -12.28 -7.90
N GLU A 73 -24.28 -12.45 -9.15
CA GLU A 73 -25.12 -12.94 -10.24
C GLU A 73 -25.60 -14.39 -9.99
N GLU A 74 -24.69 -15.28 -9.59
CA GLU A 74 -25.05 -16.67 -9.29
C GLU A 74 -26.05 -16.76 -8.12
N GLY A 75 -25.81 -16.02 -7.04
CA GLY A 75 -26.64 -16.08 -5.84
C GLY A 75 -28.00 -15.38 -5.96
N LEU A 76 -28.08 -14.27 -6.68
CA LEU A 76 -29.30 -13.46 -6.78
C LEU A 76 -30.14 -13.77 -8.02
N VAL A 77 -29.54 -14.25 -9.10
CA VAL A 77 -30.22 -14.48 -10.38
C VAL A 77 -30.32 -15.97 -10.68
N LYS A 78 -29.18 -16.66 -10.78
CA LYS A 78 -29.13 -18.03 -11.31
C LYS A 78 -29.69 -19.09 -10.37
N TYR A 79 -29.38 -19.00 -9.08
CA TYR A 79 -29.77 -19.99 -8.06
C TYR A 79 -30.81 -19.48 -7.07
N ARG A 80 -31.47 -18.35 -7.38
CA ARG A 80 -32.44 -17.69 -6.51
C ARG A 80 -33.53 -18.62 -5.99
N ASP A 81 -34.19 -19.34 -6.90
CA ASP A 81 -35.34 -20.21 -6.58
C ASP A 81 -34.95 -21.70 -6.53
N THR A 82 -33.73 -22.03 -6.94
CA THR A 82 -33.25 -23.42 -7.08
C THR A 82 -32.45 -23.88 -5.87
N PHE A 83 -31.85 -22.96 -5.10
CA PHE A 83 -31.03 -23.31 -3.94
C PHE A 83 -31.89 -23.47 -2.67
N PRO A 84 -31.70 -24.53 -1.87
CA PRO A 84 -32.43 -24.69 -0.61
C PRO A 84 -32.10 -23.54 0.35
N GLY A 85 -33.12 -22.78 0.75
CA GLY A 85 -32.95 -21.58 1.58
C GLY A 85 -32.80 -20.26 0.81
N GLY A 86 -32.94 -20.28 -0.52
CA GLY A 86 -32.90 -19.10 -1.37
C GLY A 86 -31.54 -18.39 -1.40
N PRO A 87 -31.48 -17.11 -1.82
CA PRO A 87 -30.23 -16.35 -1.91
C PRO A 87 -29.47 -16.25 -0.58
N ALA A 88 -30.17 -16.12 0.55
CA ALA A 88 -29.56 -16.08 1.87
C ALA A 88 -28.87 -17.42 2.22
N GLY A 89 -29.44 -18.55 1.82
CA GLY A 89 -28.80 -19.87 1.96
C GLY A 89 -27.54 -20.00 1.10
N PHE A 90 -27.59 -19.51 -0.15
CA PHE A 90 -26.44 -19.51 -1.06
C PHE A 90 -25.27 -18.66 -0.55
N PHE A 91 -25.55 -17.46 -0.04
CA PHE A 91 -24.50 -16.59 0.49
C PHE A 91 -23.94 -17.09 1.83
N GLY A 92 -24.72 -17.83 2.61
CA GLY A 92 -24.30 -18.43 3.88
C GLY A 92 -23.50 -19.72 3.70
N ASP A 93 -23.58 -20.33 2.52
CA ASP A 93 -22.86 -21.56 2.21
C ASP A 93 -21.40 -21.27 1.82
N ILE A 94 -20.49 -21.59 2.75
CA ILE A 94 -19.05 -21.45 2.57
C ILE A 94 -18.40 -22.57 1.76
N THR A 95 -19.13 -23.64 1.46
CA THR A 95 -18.60 -24.78 0.70
C THR A 95 -18.42 -24.47 -0.79
N GLN A 96 -18.95 -23.33 -1.23
CA GLN A 96 -18.86 -22.93 -2.62
C GLN A 96 -17.43 -22.55 -3.03
N LYS A 97 -17.00 -23.11 -4.18
CA LYS A 97 -15.67 -22.83 -4.74
C LYS A 97 -15.43 -21.34 -4.99
N SER A 98 -16.47 -20.60 -5.36
CA SER A 98 -16.41 -19.14 -5.55
C SER A 98 -16.07 -18.42 -4.24
N TYR A 99 -16.57 -18.89 -3.10
CA TYR A 99 -16.26 -18.31 -1.78
C TYR A 99 -14.80 -18.56 -1.38
N ALA A 100 -14.30 -19.79 -1.55
CA ALA A 100 -12.90 -20.12 -1.28
C ALA A 100 -11.94 -19.34 -2.20
N THR A 101 -12.30 -19.17 -3.47
CA THR A 101 -11.49 -18.42 -4.44
C THR A 101 -11.42 -16.94 -4.08
N LYS A 102 -12.55 -16.33 -3.71
CA LYS A 102 -12.62 -14.93 -3.21
C LYS A 102 -11.68 -14.74 -2.02
N HIS A 103 -11.80 -15.59 -1.00
CA HIS A 103 -10.95 -15.54 0.20
C HIS A 103 -9.47 -15.72 -0.13
N ALA A 104 -9.13 -16.64 -1.03
CA ALA A 104 -7.74 -16.87 -1.46
C ALA A 104 -7.14 -15.63 -2.15
N ILE A 105 -7.90 -14.96 -3.02
CA ILE A 105 -7.47 -13.72 -3.68
C ILE A 105 -7.28 -12.60 -2.66
N CYS A 106 -8.26 -12.40 -1.76
CA CYS A 106 -8.17 -11.41 -0.69
C CYS A 106 -6.93 -11.65 0.17
N LEU A 107 -6.69 -12.90 0.58
CA LEU A 107 -5.52 -13.29 1.37
C LEU A 107 -4.22 -12.98 0.64
N LEU A 108 -4.10 -13.36 -0.62
CA LEU A 108 -2.88 -13.12 -1.38
C LEU A 108 -2.61 -11.62 -1.54
N GLN A 109 -3.66 -10.83 -1.77
CA GLN A 109 -3.58 -9.37 -1.81
C GLN A 109 -3.12 -8.77 -0.48
N THR A 110 -3.68 -9.23 0.65
CA THR A 110 -3.26 -8.81 1.99
C THR A 110 -1.81 -9.16 2.26
N LEU A 111 -1.38 -10.39 1.96
CA LEU A 111 0.01 -10.82 2.17
C LEU A 111 1.01 -10.01 1.34
N LEU A 112 0.65 -9.69 0.09
CA LEU A 112 1.44 -8.81 -0.78
C LEU A 112 1.52 -7.39 -0.22
N ALA A 113 0.40 -6.82 0.22
CA ALA A 113 0.34 -5.47 0.79
C ALA A 113 1.19 -5.38 2.07
N ASP A 114 0.96 -6.27 3.03
CA ASP A 114 1.68 -6.33 4.30
C ASP A 114 3.18 -6.57 4.06
N GLY A 115 3.52 -7.48 3.16
CA GLY A 115 4.91 -7.80 2.82
C GLY A 115 5.65 -6.59 2.27
N VAL A 116 4.99 -5.72 1.52
CA VAL A 116 5.60 -4.50 0.97
C VAL A 116 5.80 -3.44 2.04
N VAL A 117 4.86 -3.30 2.99
CA VAL A 117 5.02 -2.40 4.14
C VAL A 117 6.20 -2.87 5.01
N THR A 118 6.29 -4.17 5.29
CA THR A 118 7.40 -4.77 6.04
C THR A 118 8.72 -4.62 5.29
N TYR A 119 8.76 -4.83 3.96
CA TYR A 119 9.95 -4.62 3.14
C TYR A 119 10.43 -3.17 3.15
N ARG A 120 9.51 -2.20 3.07
CA ARG A 120 9.86 -0.76 3.16
C ARG A 120 10.46 -0.42 4.52
N CYS A 121 9.94 -1.02 5.60
CA CYS A 121 10.53 -0.89 6.92
C CYS A 121 11.94 -1.49 6.96
N PHE A 122 12.14 -2.68 6.36
CA PHE A 122 13.45 -3.35 6.32
C PHE A 122 14.53 -2.50 5.67
N VAL A 123 14.25 -1.90 4.50
CA VAL A 123 15.25 -1.15 3.72
C VAL A 123 15.77 0.12 4.44
N VAL A 124 14.99 0.72 5.34
CA VAL A 124 15.35 2.00 5.99
C VAL A 124 16.12 1.80 7.30
N TRP A 125 16.10 0.59 7.87
CA TRP A 125 16.68 0.29 9.16
C TRP A 125 18.05 -0.39 9.03
N PRO A 126 19.11 0.13 9.68
CA PRO A 126 20.45 -0.45 9.60
C PRO A 126 20.65 -1.66 10.53
N CYS A 127 19.79 -1.84 11.54
CA CYS A 127 19.90 -2.91 12.52
C CYS A 127 18.81 -3.97 12.29
N VAL A 128 19.23 -5.20 12.01
CA VAL A 128 18.32 -6.33 11.70
C VAL A 128 17.40 -6.72 12.85
N TRP A 129 17.81 -6.50 14.11
CA TRP A 129 17.09 -6.92 15.31
C TRP A 129 15.67 -6.32 15.42
N VAL A 130 15.48 -5.07 15.03
CA VAL A 130 14.18 -4.38 15.11
C VAL A 130 13.18 -4.93 14.08
N ILE A 131 13.69 -5.55 13.00
CA ILE A 131 12.87 -6.01 11.87
C ILE A 131 12.43 -7.47 12.02
N ILE A 132 13.06 -8.22 12.95
CA ILE A 132 12.67 -9.61 13.26
C ILE A 132 11.20 -9.66 13.67
N VAL A 133 10.73 -8.69 14.47
CA VAL A 133 9.35 -8.67 14.98
C VAL A 133 8.32 -8.50 13.85
N PRO A 134 8.37 -7.45 13.00
CA PRO A 134 7.50 -7.36 11.83
C PRO A 134 7.57 -8.58 10.89
N SER A 135 8.76 -9.12 10.66
CA SER A 135 8.95 -10.26 9.77
C SER A 135 8.28 -11.52 10.34
N LEU A 136 8.39 -11.74 11.65
CA LEU A 136 7.76 -12.87 12.33
C LEU A 136 6.22 -12.74 12.33
N LEU A 137 5.70 -11.53 12.51
CA LEU A 137 4.26 -11.26 12.42
C LEU A 137 3.73 -11.50 11.00
N TRP A 138 4.48 -11.10 9.97
CA TRP A 138 4.13 -11.38 8.59
C TRP A 138 4.12 -12.88 8.30
N CYS A 139 5.15 -13.63 8.73
CA CYS A 139 5.16 -15.09 8.62
C CYS A 139 3.98 -15.74 9.36
N GLY A 140 3.63 -15.25 10.55
CA GLY A 140 2.46 -15.68 11.29
C GLY A 140 1.15 -15.43 10.52
N SER A 141 1.05 -14.29 9.83
CA SER A 141 -0.10 -13.94 8.99
C SER A 141 -0.20 -14.88 7.78
N VAL A 142 0.92 -15.29 7.18
CA VAL A 142 0.95 -16.32 6.12
C VAL A 142 0.41 -17.65 6.64
N VAL A 143 0.91 -18.13 7.78
CA VAL A 143 0.51 -19.43 8.36
C VAL A 143 -0.98 -19.43 8.72
N THR A 144 -1.43 -18.41 9.45
CA THR A 144 -2.83 -18.30 9.88
C THR A 144 -3.76 -18.14 8.69
N GLY A 145 -3.40 -17.34 7.69
CA GLY A 145 -4.18 -17.19 6.47
C GLY A 145 -4.30 -18.49 5.66
N VAL A 146 -3.20 -19.22 5.46
CA VAL A 146 -3.23 -20.51 4.76
C VAL A 146 -4.11 -21.51 5.51
N ALA A 147 -4.05 -21.52 6.85
CA ALA A 147 -4.94 -22.34 7.67
C ALA A 147 -6.42 -21.97 7.46
N VAL A 148 -6.78 -20.67 7.47
CA VAL A 148 -8.15 -20.22 7.16
C VAL A 148 -8.63 -20.77 5.82
N ASN A 149 -7.83 -20.59 4.76
CA ASN A 149 -8.23 -21.03 3.42
C ASN A 149 -8.34 -22.57 3.33
N TYR A 150 -7.47 -23.31 4.01
CA TYR A 150 -7.52 -24.76 4.09
C TYR A 150 -8.79 -25.28 4.79
N TYR A 151 -9.21 -24.64 5.89
CA TYR A 151 -10.45 -25.00 6.58
C TYR A 151 -11.69 -24.59 5.79
N ILE A 152 -11.66 -23.46 5.05
CA ILE A 152 -12.73 -23.07 4.13
C ILE A 152 -12.85 -24.10 2.99
N ALA A 153 -11.73 -24.54 2.41
CA ALA A 153 -11.73 -25.51 1.32
C ALA A 153 -12.25 -26.90 1.72
N GLN A 154 -12.17 -27.25 3.01
CA GLN A 154 -12.70 -28.50 3.56
C GLN A 154 -14.05 -28.34 4.26
N ALA A 155 -14.65 -27.14 4.20
CA ALA A 155 -15.94 -26.92 4.81
C ALA A 155 -16.99 -27.87 4.20
N SER A 156 -17.75 -28.52 5.06
CA SER A 156 -18.96 -29.27 4.70
C SER A 156 -20.20 -28.39 4.92
N SER A 157 -21.36 -28.73 4.34
CA SER A 157 -22.58 -27.89 4.37
C SER A 157 -23.13 -27.55 5.77
N SER A 158 -22.63 -28.20 6.83
CA SER A 158 -22.94 -27.90 8.24
C SER A 158 -21.95 -26.94 8.91
N THR A 159 -20.89 -26.51 8.21
CA THR A 159 -19.81 -25.70 8.77
C THR A 159 -20.18 -24.23 8.70
N VAL A 160 -20.35 -23.61 9.87
CA VAL A 160 -20.56 -22.16 9.98
C VAL A 160 -19.22 -21.44 10.10
N ILE A 161 -19.09 -20.26 9.47
CA ILE A 161 -17.89 -19.40 9.54
C ILE A 161 -17.48 -19.11 11.00
N PHE A 162 -18.47 -19.01 11.88
CA PHE A 162 -18.30 -18.74 13.31
C PHE A 162 -17.93 -19.96 14.14
N ALA A 163 -17.75 -21.13 13.53
CA ALA A 163 -17.34 -22.33 14.25
C ALA A 163 -15.95 -22.09 14.87
N LYS A 164 -15.79 -22.53 16.14
CA LYS A 164 -14.59 -22.30 16.96
C LYS A 164 -13.24 -22.48 16.22
N PRO A 165 -12.98 -23.56 15.46
CA PRO A 165 -11.67 -23.71 14.80
C PRO A 165 -11.44 -22.63 13.73
N LEU A 166 -12.40 -22.41 12.83
CA LEU A 166 -12.31 -21.41 11.76
C LEU A 166 -12.19 -19.99 12.31
N GLY A 167 -13.05 -19.64 13.27
CA GLY A 167 -13.08 -18.28 13.83
C GLY A 167 -11.82 -17.90 14.60
N GLN A 168 -11.15 -18.86 15.24
CA GLN A 168 -9.86 -18.62 15.90
C GLN A 168 -8.76 -18.30 14.89
N TRP A 169 -8.69 -19.02 13.77
CA TRP A 169 -7.71 -18.75 12.72
C TRP A 169 -7.96 -17.40 12.04
N ILE A 170 -9.23 -17.06 11.76
CA ILE A 170 -9.60 -15.75 11.19
C ILE A 170 -9.22 -14.63 12.15
N THR A 171 -9.57 -14.76 13.43
CA THR A 171 -9.24 -13.76 14.46
C THR A 171 -7.72 -13.58 14.57
N ALA A 172 -6.96 -14.68 14.60
CA ALA A 172 -5.51 -14.63 14.64
C ALA A 172 -4.92 -13.93 13.41
N PHE A 173 -5.40 -14.27 12.21
CA PHE A 173 -4.98 -13.62 10.96
C PHE A 173 -5.21 -12.11 10.99
N VAL A 174 -6.43 -11.67 11.32
CA VAL A 174 -6.78 -10.24 11.35
C VAL A 174 -5.97 -9.48 12.40
N VAL A 175 -5.78 -10.04 13.60
CA VAL A 175 -4.98 -9.41 14.67
C VAL A 175 -3.52 -9.30 14.27
N LEU A 176 -2.94 -10.35 13.67
CA LEU A 176 -1.55 -10.33 13.20
C LEU A 176 -1.35 -9.29 12.09
N THR A 177 -2.26 -9.21 11.12
CA THR A 177 -2.21 -8.19 10.07
C THR A 177 -2.32 -6.77 10.63
N ILE A 178 -3.28 -6.49 11.54
CA ILE A 178 -3.39 -5.17 12.19
C ILE A 178 -2.10 -4.80 12.91
N THR A 179 -1.58 -5.75 13.70
CA THR A 179 -0.37 -5.55 14.50
C THR A 179 0.85 -5.32 13.61
N ASN A 180 1.01 -6.15 12.56
CA ASN A 180 2.10 -6.01 11.60
C ASN A 180 2.05 -4.66 10.86
N ASN A 181 0.87 -4.26 10.39
CA ASN A 181 0.69 -3.01 9.67
C ASN A 181 1.01 -1.78 10.55
N LEU A 182 0.49 -1.74 11.79
CA LEU A 182 0.74 -0.63 12.71
C LEU A 182 2.20 -0.58 13.16
N LEU A 183 2.80 -1.72 13.51
CA LEU A 183 4.20 -1.78 13.93
C LEU A 183 5.14 -1.40 12.79
N SER A 184 4.96 -2.00 11.60
CA SER A 184 5.82 -1.71 10.44
C SER A 184 5.70 -0.25 10.00
N SER A 185 4.49 0.29 9.93
CA SER A 185 4.25 1.68 9.55
C SER A 185 4.76 2.66 10.61
N GLY A 186 4.57 2.35 11.89
CA GLY A 186 5.07 3.15 13.01
C GLY A 186 6.59 3.18 13.08
N LEU A 187 7.25 2.03 12.92
CA LEU A 187 8.72 1.91 12.87
C LEU A 187 9.31 2.67 11.68
N LEU A 188 8.66 2.57 10.51
CA LEU A 188 9.05 3.33 9.33
C LEU A 188 8.90 4.83 9.56
N ALA A 189 7.74 5.28 10.06
CA ALA A 189 7.46 6.67 10.37
C ALA A 189 8.45 7.26 11.38
N TYR A 190 8.71 6.54 12.48
CA TYR A 190 9.67 6.94 13.50
C TYR A 190 11.08 7.09 12.92
N ARG A 191 11.53 6.14 12.11
CA ARG A 191 12.86 6.20 11.51
C ARG A 191 13.00 7.37 10.55
N ILE A 192 12.00 7.62 9.71
CA ILE A 192 11.98 8.78 8.82
C ILE A 192 12.00 10.07 9.64
N TRP A 193 11.28 10.13 10.77
CA TRP A 193 11.28 11.28 11.67
C TRP A 193 12.66 11.55 12.29
N VAL A 194 13.36 10.51 12.75
CA VAL A 194 14.73 10.65 13.30
C VAL A 194 15.69 11.16 12.22
N ILE A 195 15.61 10.61 11.00
CA ILE A 195 16.43 11.06 9.87
C ILE A 195 16.15 12.53 9.54
N ASP A 196 14.87 12.91 9.46
CA ASP A 196 14.47 14.28 9.19
C ASP A 196 14.97 15.24 10.28
N ARG A 197 14.80 14.88 11.55
CA ARG A 197 15.23 15.70 12.68
C ARG A 197 16.75 15.92 12.66
N ASN A 198 17.54 14.87 12.47
CA ASN A 198 19.00 14.98 12.39
C ASN A 198 19.45 15.83 11.19
N SER A 199 18.74 15.77 10.06
CA SER A 199 19.03 16.60 8.89
C SER A 199 18.57 18.06 9.03
N SER A 200 17.50 18.30 9.80
CA SER A 200 16.94 19.63 10.04
C SER A 200 17.80 20.48 10.97
N THR A 201 18.53 19.87 11.91
CA THR A 201 19.51 20.57 12.75
C THR A 201 20.63 21.21 11.90
N ILE A 202 20.86 20.69 10.69
CA ILE A 202 21.90 21.17 9.76
C ILE A 202 21.33 22.15 8.71
N ARG A 203 20.00 22.18 8.48
CA ARG A 203 19.34 23.03 7.46
C ARG A 203 18.25 23.91 8.08
N ALA A 204 18.37 25.22 7.96
CA ALA A 204 17.34 26.21 8.35
C ALA A 204 16.04 26.16 7.50
N THR A 205 15.82 25.12 6.71
CA THR A 205 14.68 24.98 5.77
C THR A 205 13.60 24.07 6.35
N LYS A 206 12.32 24.34 6.02
CA LYS A 206 11.16 23.49 6.37
C LYS A 206 11.42 21.99 6.14
N SER A 207 10.96 21.15 7.08
CA SER A 207 10.99 19.69 6.97
C SER A 207 10.29 19.20 5.69
N THR A 208 11.03 18.47 4.86
CA THR A 208 10.51 17.91 3.60
C THR A 208 9.90 16.52 3.79
N LEU A 209 10.24 15.83 4.89
CA LEU A 209 9.78 14.46 5.15
C LEU A 209 8.52 14.39 6.03
N MET A 210 8.22 15.42 6.82
CA MET A 210 7.05 15.43 7.70
C MET A 210 5.72 15.16 6.96
N PRO A 211 5.48 15.70 5.75
CA PRO A 211 4.27 15.35 5.00
C PRO A 211 4.22 13.88 4.55
N ILE A 212 5.36 13.24 4.32
CA ILE A 212 5.42 11.81 3.94
C ILE A 212 5.02 10.96 5.14
N ILE A 213 5.54 11.29 6.33
CA ILE A 213 5.21 10.61 7.59
C ILE A 213 3.71 10.69 7.86
N ARG A 214 3.09 11.86 7.68
CA ARG A 214 1.63 12.03 7.85
C ARG A 214 0.84 11.11 6.93
N VAL A 215 1.19 11.08 5.64
CA VAL A 215 0.54 10.20 4.67
C VAL A 215 0.72 8.71 5.01
N LEU A 216 1.90 8.30 5.50
CA LEU A 216 2.15 6.94 5.95
C LEU A 216 1.24 6.56 7.14
N ILE A 217 1.11 7.46 8.11
CA ILE A 217 0.26 7.24 9.29
C ILE A 217 -1.22 7.22 8.90
N ASP A 218 -1.67 8.17 8.08
CA ASP A 218 -3.06 8.23 7.61
C ASP A 218 -3.45 6.94 6.87
N ALA A 219 -2.56 6.44 6.00
CA ALA A 219 -2.74 5.20 5.27
C ALA A 219 -2.80 3.97 6.22
N ALA A 220 -1.90 3.91 7.21
CA ALA A 220 -1.86 2.82 8.17
C ALA A 220 -3.10 2.81 9.08
N VAL A 221 -3.53 3.98 9.56
CA VAL A 221 -4.74 4.15 10.38
C VAL A 221 -5.97 3.77 9.59
N LEU A 222 -6.10 4.20 8.33
CA LEU A 222 -7.25 3.90 7.50
C LEU A 222 -7.39 2.39 7.28
N TYR A 223 -6.30 1.70 6.94
CA TYR A 223 -6.33 0.24 6.76
C TYR A 223 -6.63 -0.51 8.07
N SER A 224 -5.93 -0.17 9.15
CA SER A 224 -6.15 -0.82 10.45
C SER A 224 -7.55 -0.55 11.01
N ALA A 225 -8.12 0.65 10.81
CA ALA A 225 -9.48 0.95 11.23
C ALA A 225 -10.49 0.04 10.52
N THR A 226 -10.37 -0.15 9.20
CA THR A 226 -11.23 -1.06 8.45
C THR A 226 -11.14 -2.48 8.99
N LEU A 227 -9.93 -3.01 9.22
CA LEU A 227 -9.75 -4.36 9.76
C LEU A 227 -10.28 -4.51 11.20
N ILE A 228 -10.12 -3.49 12.05
CA ILE A 228 -10.68 -3.49 13.40
C ILE A 228 -12.21 -3.53 13.33
N THR A 229 -12.83 -2.75 12.44
CA THR A 229 -14.28 -2.77 12.25
C THR A 229 -14.76 -4.14 11.74
N THR A 230 -14.03 -4.75 10.79
CA THR A 230 -14.29 -6.13 10.33
C THR A 230 -14.20 -7.12 11.49
N LEU A 231 -13.16 -7.01 12.33
CA LEU A 231 -12.96 -7.90 13.48
C LEU A 231 -14.08 -7.76 14.53
N ILE A 232 -14.49 -6.54 14.85
CA ILE A 232 -15.60 -6.30 15.77
C ILE A 232 -16.89 -6.91 15.21
N CYS A 233 -17.18 -6.70 13.92
CA CYS A 233 -18.34 -7.30 13.27
C CYS A 233 -18.29 -8.83 13.28
N PHE A 234 -17.10 -9.41 13.09
CA PHE A 234 -16.85 -10.84 13.19
C PHE A 234 -17.16 -11.39 14.59
N LEU A 235 -16.60 -10.77 15.63
CA LEU A 235 -16.78 -11.19 17.02
C LEU A 235 -18.22 -11.04 17.51
N CYS A 236 -18.94 -10.03 17.02
CA CYS A 236 -20.37 -9.86 17.27
C CYS A 236 -21.26 -10.82 16.46
N SER A 237 -20.68 -11.70 15.65
CA SER A 237 -21.41 -12.60 14.74
C SER A 237 -22.39 -11.87 13.80
N ASN A 238 -22.02 -10.68 13.35
CA ASN A 238 -22.84 -9.84 12.49
C ASN A 238 -22.45 -10.04 11.01
N ASN A 239 -23.46 -10.09 10.13
CA ASN A 239 -23.27 -10.18 8.67
C ASN A 239 -22.53 -8.98 8.09
N GLY A 240 -22.46 -7.86 8.83
CA GLY A 240 -21.64 -6.70 8.49
C GLY A 240 -20.16 -7.01 8.27
N GLN A 241 -19.64 -8.13 8.80
CA GLN A 241 -18.26 -8.56 8.53
C GLN A 241 -17.96 -8.70 7.03
N ILE A 242 -18.94 -9.13 6.24
CA ILE A 242 -18.79 -9.37 4.79
C ILE A 242 -18.58 -8.01 4.10
N VAL A 243 -19.43 -7.04 4.46
CA VAL A 243 -19.37 -5.67 3.94
C VAL A 243 -18.00 -5.04 4.19
N PHE A 244 -17.51 -5.09 5.44
CA PHE A 244 -16.23 -4.46 5.76
C PHE A 244 -15.02 -5.23 5.21
N LEU A 245 -15.11 -6.56 5.09
CA LEU A 245 -14.06 -7.37 4.47
C LEU A 245 -13.90 -7.02 2.99
N ASP A 246 -15.00 -6.94 2.25
CA ASP A 246 -14.97 -6.62 0.82
C ASP A 246 -14.50 -5.19 0.58
N MET A 247 -14.91 -4.24 1.43
CA MET A 247 -14.39 -2.88 1.40
C MET A 247 -12.89 -2.79 1.72
N ALA A 248 -12.35 -3.71 2.53
CA ALA A 248 -10.93 -3.70 2.90
C ALA A 248 -10.02 -3.92 1.68
N VAL A 249 -10.46 -4.70 0.69
CA VAL A 249 -9.69 -5.02 -0.52
C VAL A 249 -9.32 -3.78 -1.34
N PRO A 250 -10.28 -2.97 -1.83
CA PRO A 250 -9.95 -1.73 -2.53
C PRO A 250 -9.31 -0.69 -1.61
N ILE A 251 -9.65 -0.65 -0.32
CA ILE A 251 -9.00 0.23 0.67
C ILE A 251 -7.49 -0.05 0.77
N MET A 252 -7.07 -1.32 0.81
CA MET A 252 -5.65 -1.70 0.78
C MET A 252 -4.95 -1.17 -0.46
N ALA A 253 -5.56 -1.27 -1.64
CA ALA A 253 -4.99 -0.74 -2.86
C ALA A 253 -4.87 0.81 -2.80
N ILE A 254 -5.91 1.48 -2.33
CA ILE A 254 -5.95 2.94 -2.20
C ILE A 254 -4.85 3.46 -1.26
N THR A 255 -4.71 2.88 -0.07
CA THR A 255 -3.68 3.27 0.91
C THR A 255 -2.28 3.06 0.34
N PHE A 256 -2.08 1.96 -0.39
CA PHE A 256 -0.82 1.69 -1.08
C PHE A 256 -0.48 2.76 -2.13
N TYR A 257 -1.43 3.10 -3.00
CA TYR A 257 -1.24 4.13 -4.03
C TYR A 257 -1.02 5.52 -3.43
N MET A 258 -1.74 5.87 -2.36
CA MET A 258 -1.59 7.13 -1.64
C MET A 258 -0.14 7.32 -1.15
N VAL A 259 0.44 6.27 -0.55
CA VAL A 259 1.84 6.32 -0.09
C VAL A 259 2.80 6.44 -1.28
N LEU A 260 2.58 5.70 -2.37
CA LEU A 260 3.44 5.77 -3.56
C LEU A 260 3.45 7.13 -4.22
N ILE A 261 2.28 7.72 -4.46
CA ILE A 261 2.15 9.05 -5.05
C ILE A 261 2.89 10.07 -4.20
N ARG A 262 2.78 9.98 -2.86
CA ARG A 262 3.49 10.91 -1.96
C ARG A 262 5.00 10.76 -2.02
N ILE A 263 5.50 9.52 -2.06
CA ILE A 263 6.94 9.26 -2.21
C ILE A 263 7.44 9.81 -3.56
N ALA A 264 6.69 9.60 -4.66
CA ALA A 264 7.04 10.12 -5.97
C ALA A 264 7.13 11.67 -5.98
N ILE A 265 6.15 12.36 -5.39
CA ILE A 265 6.16 13.83 -5.27
C ILE A 265 7.33 14.31 -4.42
N ALA A 266 7.63 13.65 -3.29
CA ALA A 266 8.71 14.05 -2.41
C ALA A 266 10.09 13.89 -3.05
N ARG A 267 10.30 12.86 -3.87
CA ARG A 267 11.54 12.68 -4.64
C ARG A 267 11.76 13.84 -5.62
N GLN A 268 10.70 14.34 -6.25
CA GLN A 268 10.77 15.48 -7.15
C GLN A 268 11.24 16.75 -6.43
N THR A 269 10.71 17.05 -5.24
CA THR A 269 11.15 18.22 -4.46
C THR A 269 12.61 18.15 -4.02
N ARG A 270 13.23 16.96 -4.04
CA ARG A 270 14.62 16.72 -3.65
C ARG A 270 15.61 16.69 -4.80
N SER A 271 15.17 16.48 -6.04
CA SER A 271 15.98 16.80 -7.22
C SER A 271 15.73 18.27 -7.54
N PRO A 272 16.63 19.20 -7.16
CA PRO A 272 16.60 20.48 -7.83
C PRO A 272 16.78 20.15 -9.32
N SER A 273 15.93 20.72 -10.15
CA SER A 273 16.32 21.01 -11.51
C SER A 273 17.72 21.62 -11.47
N HIS A 274 18.75 20.84 -11.83
CA HIS A 274 19.94 21.37 -12.46
C HIS A 274 19.52 21.93 -13.83
N LEU A 275 18.65 22.95 -13.83
CA LEU A 275 18.76 24.06 -14.76
C LEU A 275 19.78 24.99 -14.13
N SER A 276 21.03 24.53 -14.12
CA SER A 276 22.11 25.45 -14.41
C SER A 276 21.87 25.89 -15.84
N THR A 277 21.21 27.04 -16.01
CA THR A 277 21.57 27.95 -17.10
C THR A 277 23.03 28.32 -16.83
N ALA A 278 23.95 27.42 -17.16
CA ALA A 278 25.32 27.80 -17.42
C ALA A 278 25.24 28.73 -18.64
N PRO A 279 25.84 29.93 -18.62
CA PRO A 279 26.15 30.59 -19.87
C PRO A 279 27.03 29.61 -20.63
N SER A 280 26.61 29.25 -21.84
CA SER A 280 27.47 28.58 -22.81
C SER A 280 28.58 29.55 -23.20
N GLY A 281 29.59 29.66 -22.34
CA GLY A 281 30.88 30.28 -22.59
C GLY A 281 31.92 29.18 -22.63
N THR A 282 32.47 28.95 -23.81
CA THR A 282 33.48 27.95 -24.16
C THR A 282 34.69 27.96 -23.20
N PRO A 283 35.26 26.80 -22.84
CA PRO A 283 36.44 26.70 -21.96
C PRO A 283 37.77 26.99 -22.67
N SER A 284 37.85 28.09 -23.44
CA SER A 284 39.08 28.47 -24.17
C SER A 284 39.59 29.90 -23.93
N GLU A 285 38.84 30.78 -23.24
CA GLU A 285 39.26 32.19 -23.03
C GLU A 285 39.84 32.49 -21.64
N ILE A 286 39.57 31.68 -20.62
CA ILE A 286 40.03 31.97 -19.25
C ILE A 286 41.53 31.61 -19.07
N GLU A 287 42.05 30.65 -19.84
CA GLU A 287 43.48 30.32 -19.83
C GLU A 287 44.32 31.29 -20.67
N GLN A 288 43.78 31.83 -21.77
CA GLN A 288 44.46 32.86 -22.57
C GLN A 288 44.48 34.24 -21.90
N GLY A 289 43.48 34.56 -21.08
CA GLY A 289 43.45 35.80 -20.28
C GLY A 289 44.51 35.83 -19.17
N LYS A 290 44.73 34.70 -18.48
CA LYS A 290 45.76 34.62 -17.42
C LYS A 290 47.19 34.64 -17.97
N LEU A 291 47.43 34.05 -19.15
CA LEU A 291 48.75 34.11 -19.81
C LEU A 291 49.05 35.50 -20.41
N ARG A 292 48.05 36.21 -20.96
CA ARG A 292 48.25 37.60 -21.46
C ARG A 292 48.48 38.62 -20.33
N VAL A 293 47.83 38.47 -19.18
CA VAL A 293 48.03 39.39 -18.04
C VAL A 293 49.42 39.20 -17.41
N SER A 294 49.92 37.96 -17.31
CA SER A 294 51.30 37.71 -16.82
C SER A 294 52.38 38.21 -17.80
N ALA A 295 52.19 38.11 -19.12
CA ALA A 295 53.15 38.63 -20.10
C ALA A 295 53.19 40.17 -20.13
N SER A 296 52.04 40.84 -19.93
CA SER A 296 51.95 42.31 -19.81
C SER A 296 52.63 42.84 -18.53
N LEU A 297 52.54 42.10 -17.41
CA LEU A 297 53.17 42.49 -16.15
C LEU A 297 54.69 42.30 -16.18
N TYR A 298 55.20 41.28 -16.89
CA TYR A 298 56.65 41.05 -17.03
C TYR A 298 57.33 42.04 -17.99
N SER A 299 56.62 42.52 -19.03
CA SER A 299 57.14 43.53 -19.96
C SER A 299 57.21 44.95 -19.34
N LYS A 300 56.32 45.27 -18.39
CA LYS A 300 56.31 46.57 -17.69
C LYS A 300 57.36 46.70 -16.57
N THR A 301 57.89 45.61 -16.03
CA THR A 301 58.96 45.64 -15.02
C THR A 301 60.37 45.72 -15.60
N VAL A 302 60.56 45.33 -16.86
CA VAL A 302 61.88 45.37 -17.56
C VAL A 302 62.14 46.72 -18.25
N SER A 303 61.17 47.63 -18.29
CA SER A 303 61.23 48.93 -18.99
C SER A 303 61.22 50.15 -18.07
N ARG A 304 61.71 50.05 -16.83
CA ARG A 304 62.11 51.23 -16.05
C ARG A 304 63.60 51.51 -16.27
N PRO A 305 63.98 52.62 -16.93
CA PRO A 305 65.37 53.07 -16.96
C PRO A 305 65.77 53.53 -15.56
N THR A 306 66.97 53.15 -15.16
CA THR A 306 67.76 53.79 -14.12
C THR A 306 68.07 55.23 -14.53
N GLU A 307 67.56 56.18 -13.75
CA GLU A 307 68.20 57.47 -13.50
C GLU A 307 68.28 57.67 -11.98
#